data_AF-A0A0F9NTD7-F1
#
_entry.id   AF-A0A0F9NTD7-F1
#
_cell.length_a   1.000
_cell.length_b   1.000
_cell.length_c   1.000
_cell.angle_alpha   90.00
_cell.angle_beta   90.00
_cell.angle_gamma   90.00
#
_symmetry.space_group_name_H-M   'P 1'
#
loop_
_entity.id
_entity.type
_entity.pdbx_description
1 polymer ?
#
loop_
_entity_poly.entity_id
_entity_poly.type
_entity_poly.pdbx_seq_one_letter_code
_entity_poly.pdbx_strand_id
1 'polypeptide(L)'
;MRTKMMLLIFALFLIPSVVQAEMKQRVWYMPDGTVRVTIPAEQACIENELRDDCEKRLFEETANEVPALKALLDSGDYEDIDPALKPDRKDRKYWRGSKATGIIIDTAAKNADNQARLKRQADKNAAKGKLKALGLTDDEIESLLEK
;
A
#
# COMPACT_ATOMS: atom_id res chain seq x y z
N MET A 1 33.56 44.01 -48.38
CA MET A 1 33.67 42.69 -47.72
C MET A 1 34.01 42.87 -46.26
N ARG A 2 33.12 42.46 -45.34
CA ARG A 2 33.45 42.02 -43.96
C ARG A 2 32.16 41.52 -43.32
N THR A 3 31.92 40.23 -43.47
CA THR A 3 30.88 39.46 -42.78
C THR A 3 31.20 39.43 -41.28
N LYS A 4 30.32 40.00 -40.45
CA LYS A 4 30.37 39.83 -39.00
C LYS A 4 29.73 38.49 -38.67
N MET A 5 30.57 37.51 -38.36
CA MET A 5 30.16 36.19 -37.88
C MET A 5 29.80 36.34 -36.39
N MET A 6 28.50 36.39 -36.09
CA MET A 6 27.99 36.42 -34.73
C MET A 6 27.89 34.98 -34.23
N LEU A 7 28.83 34.56 -33.39
CA LEU A 7 28.85 33.24 -32.78
C LEU A 7 27.86 33.24 -31.60
N LEU A 8 26.70 32.58 -31.76
CA LEU A 8 25.78 32.31 -30.65
C LEU A 8 26.31 31.09 -29.88
N ILE A 9 26.82 31.32 -28.66
CA ILE A 9 27.16 30.25 -27.73
C ILE A 9 25.87 29.85 -27.00
N PHE A 10 25.24 28.77 -27.46
CA PHE A 10 24.16 28.09 -26.74
C PHE A 10 24.80 27.31 -25.58
N ALA A 11 24.83 27.90 -24.39
CA ALA A 11 25.19 27.18 -23.17
C ALA A 11 24.02 26.26 -22.81
N LEU A 12 24.15 24.98 -23.16
CA LEU A 12 23.25 23.91 -22.71
C LEU A 12 23.44 23.73 -21.20
N PHE A 13 22.61 24.41 -20.40
CA PHE A 13 22.47 24.08 -18.99
C PHE A 13 21.76 22.73 -18.88
N LEU A 14 22.54 21.67 -18.62
CA LEU A 14 22.03 20.41 -18.12
C LEU A 14 21.42 20.69 -16.74
N ILE A 15 20.11 20.87 -16.69
CA ILE A 15 19.37 20.92 -15.42
C ILE A 15 19.39 19.49 -14.90
N PRO A 16 20.07 19.17 -13.78
CA PRO A 16 19.92 17.87 -13.17
C PRO A 16 18.44 17.73 -12.80
N SER A 17 17.77 16.76 -13.43
CA SER A 17 16.43 16.37 -13.03
C SER A 17 16.54 15.91 -11.60
N VAL A 18 16.10 16.75 -10.65
CA VAL A 18 16.00 16.37 -9.25
C VAL A 18 14.88 15.34 -9.21
N VAL A 19 15.25 14.07 -9.38
CA VAL A 19 14.36 12.96 -9.09
C VAL A 19 14.14 13.04 -7.59
N GLN A 20 13.02 13.64 -7.21
CA GLN A 20 12.60 13.74 -5.82
C GLN A 20 12.41 12.31 -5.34
N ALA A 21 13.35 11.81 -4.53
CA ALA A 21 13.23 10.47 -3.95
C ALA A 21 11.88 10.36 -3.23
N GLU A 22 11.25 9.19 -3.20
CA GLU A 22 10.01 8.98 -2.45
C GLU A 22 10.30 8.76 -0.95
N MET A 23 9.34 9.04 -0.05
CA MET A 23 9.61 9.00 1.40
C MET A 23 9.71 7.55 1.83
N LYS A 24 10.63 7.24 2.75
CA LYS A 24 10.71 5.89 3.31
C LYS A 24 9.37 5.52 3.93
N GLN A 25 9.04 4.24 3.89
CA GLN A 25 7.86 3.69 4.54
C GLN A 25 8.31 2.83 5.71
N ARG A 26 7.64 2.93 6.86
CA ARG A 26 7.96 2.09 8.01
C ARG A 26 7.04 0.89 8.06
N VAL A 27 7.63 -0.29 8.05
CA VAL A 27 6.98 -1.58 8.28
C VAL A 27 7.07 -1.90 9.76
N TRP A 28 5.93 -2.15 10.39
CA TRP A 28 5.81 -2.58 11.77
C TRP A 28 5.45 -4.06 11.80
N TYR A 29 6.29 -4.87 12.44
CA TYR A 29 6.09 -6.31 12.56
C TYR A 29 5.35 -6.60 13.85
N MET A 30 4.05 -6.88 13.74
CA MET A 30 3.18 -7.06 14.91
C MET A 30 3.45 -8.42 15.57
N PRO A 31 3.24 -8.56 16.90
CA PRO A 31 3.46 -9.83 17.61
C PRO A 31 2.56 -10.98 17.15
N ASP A 32 1.40 -10.69 16.56
CA ASP A 32 0.49 -11.68 15.97
C ASP A 32 0.92 -12.14 14.57
N GLY A 33 2.08 -11.70 14.10
CA GLY A 33 2.62 -11.99 12.78
C GLY A 33 2.00 -11.17 11.65
N THR A 34 1.08 -10.24 11.95
CA THR A 34 0.58 -9.28 10.96
C THR A 34 1.58 -8.16 10.71
N VAL A 35 1.41 -7.47 9.58
CA VAL A 35 2.28 -6.36 9.20
C VAL A 35 1.44 -5.09 9.07
N ARG A 36 1.92 -4.00 9.68
CA ARG A 36 1.39 -2.65 9.44
C ARG A 36 2.44 -1.84 8.69
N VAL A 37 1.99 -0.89 7.87
CA VAL A 37 2.90 0.01 7.15
C VAL A 37 2.43 1.44 7.34
N THR A 38 3.33 2.29 7.82
CA THR A 38 3.16 3.74 7.88
C THR A 38 3.81 4.35 6.65
N ILE A 39 3.05 5.19 5.96
CA ILE A 39 3.48 5.88 4.75
C ILE A 39 3.41 7.38 5.07
N PRO A 40 4.55 8.04 5.28
CA PRO A 40 4.59 9.47 5.48
C PRO A 40 3.97 10.19 4.28
N ALA A 41 3.18 11.22 4.55
CA ALA A 41 2.69 12.12 3.54
C ALA A 41 3.69 13.27 3.38
N GLU A 42 4.13 13.57 2.16
CA GLU A 42 5.13 14.63 1.94
C GLU A 42 4.65 16.00 2.41
N GLN A 43 3.34 16.28 2.27
CA GLN A 43 2.73 17.51 2.79
C GLN A 43 2.67 17.60 4.32
N ALA A 44 3.05 16.55 5.05
CA ALA A 44 3.11 16.55 6.51
C ALA A 44 4.50 17.01 7.05
N CYS A 45 5.46 17.24 6.15
CA CYS A 45 6.74 17.85 6.49
C CYS A 45 6.59 19.35 6.74
N ILE A 46 7.30 19.86 7.74
CA ILE A 46 7.36 21.28 8.04
C ILE A 46 8.23 21.97 6.97
N GLU A 47 7.91 23.23 6.65
CA GLU A 47 8.69 24.00 5.68
C GLU A 47 10.18 24.08 6.11
N ASN A 48 11.09 23.75 5.19
CA ASN A 48 12.54 23.66 5.42
C ASN A 48 13.00 22.55 6.39
N GLU A 49 12.12 21.62 6.78
CA GLU A 49 12.52 20.43 7.53
C GLU A 49 13.33 19.49 6.63
N LEU A 50 14.44 18.95 7.15
CA LEU A 50 15.17 17.91 6.44
C LEU A 50 14.28 16.68 6.32
N ARG A 51 14.29 16.06 5.15
CA ARG A 51 13.43 14.91 4.85
C ARG A 51 13.55 13.78 5.87
N ASP A 52 14.78 13.39 6.23
CA ASP A 52 15.02 12.33 7.21
C ASP A 52 14.46 12.70 8.60
N ASP A 53 14.50 13.98 8.98
CA ASP A 53 13.93 14.46 10.24
C ASP A 53 12.39 14.42 10.20
N CYS A 54 11.80 14.83 9.08
CA CYS A 54 10.36 14.71 8.85
C CYS A 54 9.88 13.25 8.93
N GLU A 55 10.56 12.33 8.22
CA GLU A 55 10.25 10.90 8.25
C GLU A 55 10.30 10.35 9.67
N LYS A 56 11.40 10.63 10.38
CA LYS A 56 11.60 10.20 11.78
C LYS A 56 10.47 10.71 12.68
N ARG A 57 10.18 12.01 12.63
CA ARG A 57 9.13 12.64 13.43
C ARG A 57 7.76 12.01 13.16
N LEU A 58 7.38 11.86 11.89
CA LEU A 58 6.09 11.27 11.52
C LEU A 58 5.94 9.81 11.99
N PHE A 59 7.01 9.03 11.95
CA PHE A 59 6.99 7.67 12.48
C PHE A 59 6.87 7.63 14.01
N GLU A 60 7.57 8.53 14.71
CA GLU A 60 7.49 8.64 16.17
C GLU A 60 6.10 9.12 16.62
N GLU A 61 5.54 10.15 15.97
CA GLU A 61 4.18 10.63 16.21
C GLU A 61 3.16 9.50 16.00
N THR A 62 3.24 8.79 14.86
CA THR A 62 2.35 7.65 14.56
C THR A 62 2.45 6.56 15.62
N ALA A 63 3.67 6.25 16.10
CA ALA A 63 3.87 5.24 17.12
C ALA A 63 3.29 5.68 18.48
N ASN A 64 3.44 6.95 18.83
CA ASN A 64 2.92 7.50 20.08
C ASN A 64 1.38 7.56 20.12
N GLU A 65 0.72 7.72 18.96
CA GLU A 65 -0.75 7.70 18.86
C GLU A 65 -1.35 6.29 18.95
N VAL A 66 -0.59 5.25 18.58
CA VAL A 66 -1.06 3.86 18.54
C VAL A 66 -0.26 3.02 19.53
N PRO A 67 -0.81 2.67 20.72
CA PRO A 67 -0.07 1.96 21.77
C PRO A 67 0.66 0.68 21.31
N ALA A 68 0.04 -0.06 20.39
CA ALA A 68 0.64 -1.27 19.83
C ALA A 68 1.89 -0.98 18.97
N LEU A 69 1.95 0.18 18.31
CA LEU A 69 3.13 0.61 17.56
C LEU A 69 4.20 1.21 18.46
N LYS A 70 3.82 1.87 19.57
CA LYS A 70 4.79 2.37 20.56
C LYS A 70 5.69 1.26 21.10
N ALA A 71 5.10 0.11 21.45
CA ALA A 71 5.86 -1.04 21.91
C ALA A 71 6.85 -1.58 20.85
N LEU A 72 6.48 -1.49 19.57
CA LEU A 72 7.34 -1.89 18.45
C LEU A 72 8.45 -0.87 18.19
N LEU A 73 8.16 0.42 18.35
CA LEU A 73 9.17 1.48 18.30
C LEU A 73 10.23 1.27 19.38
N ASP A 74 9.82 0.95 20.61
CA ASP A 74 10.71 0.75 21.75
C ASP A 74 11.55 -0.54 21.65
N SER A 75 10.98 -1.61 21.08
CA SER A 75 11.69 -2.88 20.85
C SER A 75 12.54 -2.88 19.58
N GLY A 76 12.29 -1.96 18.65
CA GLY A 76 12.96 -1.93 17.35
C GLY A 76 12.43 -2.96 16.36
N ASP A 77 11.24 -3.53 16.58
CA ASP A 77 10.59 -4.51 15.70
C ASP A 77 9.87 -3.84 14.51
N TYR A 78 10.63 -3.01 13.79
CA TYR A 78 10.22 -2.33 12.57
C TYR A 78 11.38 -2.23 11.58
N GLU A 79 11.07 -1.86 10.34
CA GLU A 79 12.03 -1.64 9.26
C GLU A 79 11.58 -0.48 8.37
N ASP A 80 12.50 0.39 8.00
CA ASP A 80 12.25 1.46 7.04
C ASP A 80 12.63 0.97 5.63
N ILE A 81 11.64 0.87 4.76
CA ILE A 81 11.79 0.35 3.40
C ILE A 81 11.60 1.43 2.36
N ASP A 82 12.26 1.26 1.21
CA ASP A 82 11.97 2.04 0.02
C ASP A 82 10.56 1.70 -0.50
N PRO A 83 9.73 2.72 -0.84
CA PRO A 83 8.43 2.52 -1.48
C PRO A 83 8.38 1.55 -2.66
N ALA A 84 9.48 1.44 -3.42
CA ALA A 84 9.60 0.56 -4.59
C ALA A 84 9.69 -0.93 -4.22
N LEU A 85 10.07 -1.25 -2.98
CA LEU A 85 10.31 -2.62 -2.52
C LEU A 85 9.09 -3.27 -1.85
N LYS A 86 7.99 -2.53 -1.66
CA LYS A 86 6.81 -3.05 -0.96
C LYS A 86 6.00 -4.02 -1.84
N PRO A 87 5.42 -5.09 -1.26
CA PRO A 87 4.46 -5.94 -1.96
C PRO A 87 3.22 -5.16 -2.41
N ASP A 88 2.48 -5.73 -3.36
CA ASP A 88 1.24 -5.14 -3.89
C ASP A 88 0.17 -4.96 -2.78
N ARG A 89 -0.40 -3.75 -2.70
CA ARG A 89 -1.43 -3.38 -1.72
C ARG A 89 -2.71 -4.23 -1.86
N LYS A 90 -2.98 -4.84 -3.02
CA LYS A 90 -4.17 -5.70 -3.20
C LYS A 90 -4.23 -6.87 -2.22
N ASP A 91 -3.07 -7.33 -1.76
CA ASP A 91 -2.94 -8.47 -0.85
C ASP A 91 -2.64 -8.04 0.60
N ARG A 92 -2.80 -6.76 0.93
CA ARG A 92 -2.46 -6.21 2.25
C ARG A 92 -3.09 -6.97 3.42
N LYS A 93 -4.32 -7.47 3.26
CA LYS A 93 -4.99 -8.28 4.30
C LYS A 93 -4.27 -9.59 4.62
N TYR A 94 -3.46 -10.09 3.68
CA TYR A 94 -2.69 -11.33 3.78
C TYR A 94 -1.22 -11.08 4.08
N TRP A 95 -0.80 -9.82 4.26
CA TRP A 95 0.57 -9.54 4.65
C TRP A 95 0.84 -10.08 6.05
N ARG A 96 1.89 -10.89 6.15
CA ARG A 96 2.42 -11.45 7.38
C ARG A 96 3.93 -11.25 7.39
N GLY A 97 4.56 -11.38 8.55
CA GLY A 97 6.00 -11.26 8.60
C GLY A 97 6.57 -11.04 9.99
N SER A 98 7.88 -10.91 10.00
CA SER A 98 8.72 -10.56 11.13
C SER A 98 9.94 -9.81 10.61
N LYS A 99 10.68 -9.15 11.50
CA LYS A 99 11.93 -8.48 11.14
C LYS A 99 12.95 -9.40 10.47
N ALA A 100 12.95 -10.69 10.82
CA ALA A 100 13.87 -11.67 10.23
C ALA A 100 13.44 -12.14 8.84
N THR A 101 12.13 -12.13 8.53
CA THR A 101 11.57 -12.70 7.30
C THR A 101 11.13 -11.64 6.29
N GLY A 102 11.00 -10.38 6.70
CA GLY A 102 10.35 -9.35 5.91
C GLY A 102 8.85 -9.59 5.75
N ILE A 103 8.23 -8.84 4.82
CA ILE A 103 6.83 -8.99 4.45
C ILE A 103 6.65 -10.18 3.50
N ILE A 104 5.81 -11.12 3.90
CA ILE A 104 5.37 -12.27 3.08
C ILE A 104 3.85 -12.23 2.89
N ILE A 105 3.36 -12.90 1.84
CA ILE A 105 1.93 -13.08 1.62
C ILE A 105 1.54 -14.46 2.12
N ASP A 106 0.60 -14.49 3.08
CA ASP A 106 -0.05 -15.73 3.51
C ASP A 106 -0.93 -16.27 2.37
N THR A 107 -0.31 -17.11 1.55
CA THR A 107 -0.93 -17.68 0.36
C THR A 107 -2.01 -18.69 0.74
N ALA A 108 -1.88 -19.36 1.89
CA ALA A 108 -2.89 -20.29 2.38
C ALA A 108 -4.18 -19.55 2.77
N ALA A 109 -4.06 -18.47 3.56
CA ALA A 109 -5.19 -17.62 3.90
C ALA A 109 -5.82 -16.97 2.65
N LYS A 110 -4.98 -16.49 1.72
CA LYS A 110 -5.45 -15.92 0.45
C LYS A 110 -6.24 -16.92 -0.39
N ASN A 111 -5.75 -18.15 -0.50
CA ASN A 111 -6.43 -19.20 -1.25
C ASN A 111 -7.73 -19.64 -0.57
N ALA A 112 -7.75 -19.75 0.75
CA ALA A 112 -8.96 -20.08 1.52
C ALA A 112 -10.07 -19.04 1.31
N ASP A 113 -9.74 -17.75 1.37
CA ASP A 113 -10.71 -16.67 1.12
C ASP A 113 -11.19 -16.65 -0.33
N ASN A 114 -10.29 -16.90 -1.29
CA ASN A 114 -10.67 -17.05 -2.69
C ASN A 114 -11.63 -18.22 -2.91
N GLN A 115 -11.39 -19.37 -2.27
CA GLN A 115 -12.29 -20.52 -2.33
C GLN A 115 -13.65 -20.21 -1.68
N ALA A 116 -13.67 -19.53 -0.54
CA ALA A 116 -14.91 -19.10 0.10
C ALA A 116 -15.70 -18.15 -0.80
N ARG A 117 -15.04 -17.21 -1.48
CA ARG A 117 -15.65 -16.31 -2.45
C ARG A 117 -16.25 -17.07 -3.64
N LEU A 118 -15.50 -18.01 -4.21
CA LEU A 118 -15.97 -18.84 -5.32
C LEU A 118 -17.17 -19.71 -4.91
N LYS A 119 -17.14 -20.28 -3.70
CA LYS A 119 -18.26 -21.05 -3.16
C LYS A 119 -19.51 -20.19 -2.99
N ARG A 120 -19.39 -19.01 -2.38
CA ARG A 120 -20.52 -18.06 -2.25
C ARG A 120 -21.10 -17.67 -3.61
N GLN A 121 -20.25 -17.46 -4.62
CA GLN A 121 -20.72 -17.18 -5.97
C GLN A 121 -21.44 -18.37 -6.60
N ALA A 122 -20.91 -19.58 -6.43
CA ALA A 122 -21.56 -20.81 -6.92
C ALA A 122 -22.92 -21.02 -6.24
N ASP A 123 -22.99 -20.82 -4.92
CA ASP A 123 -24.23 -20.92 -4.15
C ASP A 123 -25.27 -19.88 -4.60
N LYS A 124 -24.84 -18.63 -4.84
CA LYS A 124 -25.70 -17.56 -5.39
C LYS A 124 -26.22 -17.92 -6.78
N ASN A 125 -25.36 -18.44 -7.65
CA ASN A 125 -25.76 -18.86 -9.01
C ASN A 125 -26.71 -20.06 -8.97
N ALA A 126 -26.49 -21.03 -8.08
CA ALA A 126 -27.37 -22.18 -7.90
C ALA A 126 -28.74 -21.77 -7.36
N ALA A 127 -28.79 -20.83 -6.39
CA ALA A 127 -30.03 -20.25 -5.88
C ALA A 127 -30.79 -19.52 -7.00
N LYS A 128 -30.09 -18.69 -7.80
CA LYS A 128 -30.66 -18.03 -8.97
C LYS A 128 -31.27 -19.02 -9.97
N GLY A 129 -30.57 -20.11 -10.26
CA GLY A 129 -31.09 -21.17 -11.15
C GLY A 129 -32.36 -21.84 -10.63
N LYS A 130 -32.43 -22.12 -9.31
CA LYS A 130 -33.64 -22.67 -8.67
C LYS A 130 -34.82 -21.71 -8.73
N LEU A 131 -34.60 -20.42 -8.47
CA LEU A 131 -35.66 -19.41 -8.50
C LEU A 131 -36.18 -19.20 -9.93
N LYS A 132 -35.31 -19.20 -10.95
CA LYS A 132 -35.74 -19.19 -12.36
C LYS A 132 -36.60 -20.40 -12.71
N ALA A 133 -36.24 -21.59 -12.21
CA ALA A 133 -37.03 -22.81 -12.43
C ALA A 133 -38.43 -22.74 -11.77
N LEU A 134 -38.60 -21.90 -10.75
CA LEU A 134 -39.90 -21.61 -10.11
C LEU A 134 -40.69 -20.51 -10.85
N GLY A 135 -40.17 -19.99 -11.97
CA GLY A 135 -40.84 -19.02 -12.82
C GLY A 135 -40.61 -17.55 -12.45
N LEU A 136 -39.68 -17.26 -11.53
CA LEU A 136 -39.34 -15.87 -11.19
C LEU A 136 -38.48 -15.22 -12.28
N THR A 137 -38.73 -13.93 -12.49
CA THR A 137 -37.95 -13.07 -13.40
C THR A 137 -36.60 -12.69 -12.78
N ASP A 138 -35.66 -12.22 -13.60
CA ASP A 138 -34.34 -11.80 -13.11
C ASP A 138 -34.42 -10.67 -12.06
N ASP A 139 -35.35 -9.72 -12.24
CA ASP A 139 -35.56 -8.58 -11.33
C ASP A 139 -36.09 -9.02 -9.96
N GLU A 140 -37.03 -9.97 -9.93
CA GLU A 140 -37.57 -10.55 -8.68
C GLU A 140 -36.49 -11.33 -7.92
N ILE A 141 -35.61 -12.01 -8.65
CA ILE A 141 -34.52 -12.80 -8.05
C ILE A 141 -33.44 -11.89 -7.46
N GLU A 142 -33.08 -10.81 -8.14
CA GLU A 142 -32.08 -9.86 -7.66
C GLU A 142 -32.55 -9.19 -6.36
N SER A 143 -33.83 -8.79 -6.29
CA SER A 143 -34.46 -8.26 -5.07
C SER A 143 -34.42 -9.23 -3.87
N LEU A 144 -34.46 -10.54 -4.12
CA LEU A 144 -34.44 -11.59 -3.08
C LEU A 144 -33.01 -11.98 -2.64
N LEU A 145 -32.01 -11.80 -3.51
CA LEU A 145 -30.63 -12.22 -3.26
C LEU A 145 -29.69 -11.08 -2.84
N GLU A 146 -30.16 -9.83 -2.81
CA GLU A 146 -29.39 -8.64 -2.40
C GLU A 146 -29.72 -8.12 -0.98
N LYS A 147 -30.51 -8.86 -0.19
CA LYS A 147 -30.69 -8.62 1.26
C LYS A 147 -29.67 -9.37 2.09
#